data_AF-A0A2V6W874-F1
#
_entry.id   AF-A0A2V6W874-F1
#
_cell.length_a   1.000
_cell.length_b   1.000
_cell.length_c   1.000
_cell.angle_alpha   90.00
_cell.angle_beta   90.00
_cell.angle_gamma   90.00
#
_symmetry.space_group_name_H-M   'P 1'
#
loop_
_entity.id
_entity.type
_entity.pdbx_description
1 polymer ?
#
loop_
_entity_poly.entity_id
_entity_poly.type
_entity_poly.pdbx_seq_one_letter_code
_entity_poly.pdbx_strand_id
1 'polypeptide(L)'
;MSPLSRISLLAVCVLLLQGAVGARERGDPAAPKVTGPQEVDVVAVMLDPRTQQPVVIMEGRRDKRSLTMAIGLAEANGIAVPLQGVKPPRPLTHDLIMTLFDRLHVSLKRVVITDLRDDIYYALVTLGATGSEMTLDARPSDAIALAIRAKVPVLVEDRVFDKAGGGA
;
A
#
# COMPACT_ATOMS: atom_id res chain seq x y z
N MET A 1 38.32 70.72 -25.24
CA MET A 1 39.20 70.88 -24.06
C MET A 1 38.38 70.60 -22.81
N SER A 2 38.91 69.72 -21.95
CA SER A 2 38.46 69.24 -20.63
C SER A 2 37.27 68.26 -20.53
N PRO A 3 37.38 67.15 -19.74
CA PRO A 3 36.43 66.03 -19.73
C PRO A 3 35.59 65.94 -18.45
N LEU A 4 34.36 65.42 -18.59
CA LEU A 4 33.49 65.00 -17.50
C LEU A 4 33.98 63.66 -16.91
N SER A 5 34.14 63.63 -15.59
CA SER A 5 34.55 62.48 -14.80
C SER A 5 33.39 61.50 -14.59
N ARG A 6 33.66 60.22 -14.85
CA ARG A 6 32.79 59.06 -14.58
C ARG A 6 32.96 58.62 -13.13
N ILE A 7 31.87 58.44 -12.39
CA ILE A 7 31.89 57.74 -11.09
C ILE A 7 30.99 56.52 -11.20
N SER A 8 31.60 55.37 -10.94
CA SER A 8 31.06 54.03 -11.07
C SER A 8 30.33 53.56 -9.80
N LEU A 9 29.26 52.82 -10.05
CA LEU A 9 28.38 52.06 -9.16
C LEU A 9 29.12 50.90 -8.47
N LEU A 10 29.09 50.80 -7.12
CA LEU A 10 28.96 49.53 -6.33
C LEU A 10 29.11 49.76 -4.80
N ALA A 11 28.11 49.39 -4.00
CA ALA A 11 28.21 48.90 -2.60
C ALA A 11 26.79 48.59 -2.10
N VAL A 12 26.31 47.34 -2.18
CA VAL A 12 26.29 46.36 -1.08
C VAL A 12 25.57 46.90 0.16
N CYS A 13 24.31 46.50 0.36
CA CYS A 13 23.58 46.63 1.61
C CYS A 13 22.94 45.28 1.95
N VAL A 14 23.53 44.61 2.94
CA VAL A 14 23.07 43.37 3.57
C VAL A 14 22.88 43.66 5.06
N LEU A 15 21.80 43.08 5.65
CA LEU A 15 21.40 43.04 7.07
C LEU A 15 20.77 44.34 7.61
N LEU A 16 19.60 44.32 8.30
CA LEU A 16 19.24 43.45 9.42
C LEU A 16 17.74 43.11 9.50
N LEU A 17 17.47 41.83 9.76
CA LEU A 17 16.25 41.30 10.37
C LEU A 17 16.06 41.85 11.80
N GLN A 18 14.80 42.00 12.23
CA GLN A 18 14.17 41.30 13.37
C GLN A 18 12.95 42.10 13.86
N GLY A 19 11.75 41.50 13.84
CA GLY A 19 10.56 42.11 14.45
C GLY A 19 9.21 41.54 14.04
N ALA A 20 8.99 40.22 14.14
CA ALA A 20 7.64 39.64 14.13
C ALA A 20 7.61 38.31 14.90
N VAL A 21 7.60 38.40 16.23
CA VAL A 21 7.29 37.27 17.12
C VAL A 21 5.85 37.44 17.57
N GLY A 22 5.00 36.43 17.35
CA GLY A 22 3.75 36.29 18.10
C GLY A 22 2.47 35.99 17.32
N ALA A 23 2.51 35.17 16.26
CA ALA A 23 1.30 34.50 15.80
C ALA A 23 1.26 33.10 16.44
N ARG A 24 0.48 32.96 17.51
CA ARG A 24 0.15 31.67 18.13
C ARG A 24 -0.73 30.92 17.14
N GLU A 25 -0.19 29.92 16.46
CA GLU A 25 -1.00 28.93 15.73
C GLU A 25 -1.89 28.22 16.75
N ARG A 26 -3.15 28.64 16.79
CA ARG A 26 -4.20 27.91 17.47
C ARG A 26 -4.39 26.66 16.63
N GLY A 27 -3.82 25.54 17.06
CA GLY A 27 -3.99 24.26 16.40
C GLY A 27 -5.47 23.94 16.35
N ASP A 28 -6.08 24.13 15.18
CA ASP A 28 -7.42 23.61 14.93
C ASP A 28 -7.41 22.12 15.26
N PRO A 29 -8.45 21.60 15.93
CA PRO A 29 -8.54 20.17 16.15
C PRO A 29 -8.48 19.51 14.77
N ALA A 30 -7.43 18.70 14.57
CA ALA A 30 -7.24 17.97 13.32
C ALA A 30 -8.55 17.26 12.98
N ALA A 31 -9.03 17.46 11.75
CA ALA A 31 -10.25 16.82 11.27
C ALA A 31 -10.21 15.32 11.62
N PRO A 32 -11.33 14.72 12.05
CA PRO A 32 -11.34 13.32 12.47
C PRO A 32 -10.70 12.45 11.39
N LYS A 33 -9.63 11.73 11.75
CA LYS A 33 -8.97 10.81 10.82
C LYS A 33 -10.02 9.81 10.36
N VAL A 34 -10.18 9.66 9.04
CA VAL A 34 -11.03 8.60 8.47
C VAL A 34 -10.44 7.26 8.90
N THR A 35 -11.17 6.51 9.71
CA THR A 35 -10.75 5.19 10.22
C THR A 35 -11.45 4.07 9.47
N GLY A 36 -10.76 2.93 9.34
CA GLY A 36 -11.30 1.71 8.75
C GLY A 36 -10.43 1.20 7.61
N PRO A 37 -10.78 0.05 7.01
CA PRO A 37 -9.96 -0.57 5.98
C PRO A 37 -9.82 0.36 4.78
N GLN A 38 -8.60 0.47 4.27
CA GLN A 38 -8.27 1.26 3.09
C GLN A 38 -7.75 0.36 1.97
N GLU A 39 -8.00 0.77 0.73
CA GLU A 39 -7.40 0.10 -0.42
C GLU A 39 -5.88 0.27 -0.42
N VAL A 40 -5.19 -0.76 -0.90
CA VAL A 40 -3.75 -0.75 -1.09
C VAL A 40 -3.38 -1.10 -2.53
N ASP A 41 -2.31 -0.48 -3.01
CA ASP A 41 -1.64 -0.91 -4.22
C ASP A 41 -0.61 -1.99 -3.87
N VAL A 42 -0.66 -3.14 -4.54
CA VAL A 42 0.39 -4.16 -4.44
C VAL A 42 1.54 -3.72 -5.35
N VAL A 43 2.59 -3.16 -4.74
CA VAL A 43 3.66 -2.46 -5.46
C VAL A 43 4.63 -3.45 -6.08
N ALA A 44 5.10 -4.41 -5.28
CA ALA A 44 6.13 -5.35 -5.71
C ALA A 44 6.13 -6.64 -4.89
N VAL A 45 6.67 -7.69 -5.51
CA VAL A 45 7.17 -8.88 -4.83
C VAL A 45 8.67 -8.95 -5.10
N MET A 46 9.49 -8.98 -4.05
CA MET A 46 10.95 -8.98 -4.17
C MET A 46 11.60 -9.84 -3.09
N LEU A 47 12.91 -10.08 -3.20
CA LEU A 47 13.68 -10.66 -2.11
C LEU A 47 14.19 -9.54 -1.21
N ASP A 48 14.00 -9.66 0.11
CA ASP A 48 14.67 -8.79 1.06
C ASP A 48 16.19 -8.99 0.93
N PRO A 49 16.99 -7.92 0.69
CA PRO A 49 18.41 -8.07 0.45
C PRO A 49 19.19 -8.61 1.66
N ARG A 50 18.67 -8.44 2.88
CA ARG A 50 19.31 -8.87 4.13
C ARG A 50 18.99 -10.33 4.45
N THR A 51 17.73 -10.73 4.35
CA THR A 51 17.29 -12.07 4.75
C THR A 51 17.17 -13.05 3.58
N GLN A 52 17.22 -12.54 2.33
CA GLN A 52 16.93 -13.29 1.11
C GLN A 52 15.53 -13.93 1.10
N GLN A 53 14.64 -13.49 1.99
CA GLN A 53 13.26 -13.97 2.05
C GLN A 53 12.39 -13.18 1.07
N PRO A 54 11.44 -13.82 0.38
CA PRO A 54 10.45 -13.11 -0.41
C PRO A 54 9.56 -12.22 0.46
N VAL A 55 9.32 -11.01 0.01
CA VAL A 55 8.43 -10.04 0.63
C VAL A 55 7.47 -9.46 -0.41
N VAL A 56 6.23 -9.19 0.01
CA VAL A 56 5.28 -8.37 -0.75
C VAL A 56 5.22 -6.98 -0.13
N ILE A 57 5.31 -5.96 -0.98
CA ILE A 57 5.22 -4.55 -0.59
C ILE A 57 3.88 -4.01 -1.07
N MET A 58 3.18 -3.32 -0.18
CA MET A 58 1.92 -2.67 -0.44
C MET A 58 1.96 -1.21 0.03
N GLU A 59 1.25 -0.33 -0.65
CA GLU A 59 1.11 1.07 -0.27
C GLU A 59 -0.36 1.44 -0.10
N GLY A 60 -0.72 2.03 1.04
CA GLY A 60 -2.05 2.57 1.30
C GLY A 60 -2.42 3.70 0.34
N ARG A 61 -3.55 3.58 -0.35
CA ARG A 61 -4.01 4.62 -1.29
C ARG A 61 -4.43 5.91 -0.59
N ARG A 62 -4.94 5.80 0.64
CA ARG A 62 -5.48 6.94 1.40
C ARG A 62 -4.39 7.79 2.05
N ASP A 63 -3.38 7.15 2.66
CA ASP A 63 -2.39 7.84 3.50
C ASP A 63 -0.93 7.52 3.15
N LYS A 64 -0.69 6.75 2.09
CA LYS A 64 0.65 6.41 1.59
C LYS A 64 1.52 5.65 2.59
N ARG A 65 0.92 5.02 3.61
CA ARG A 65 1.65 4.11 4.49
C ARG A 65 2.09 2.87 3.72
N SER A 66 3.35 2.50 3.89
CA SER A 66 3.90 1.26 3.35
C SER A 66 3.68 0.11 4.31
N LEU A 67 3.33 -1.06 3.78
CA LEU A 67 3.24 -2.32 4.49
C LEU A 67 4.06 -3.37 3.75
N THR A 68 4.99 -4.01 4.46
CA THR A 68 5.81 -5.09 3.92
C THR A 68 5.55 -6.36 4.70
N MET A 69 5.25 -7.45 4.01
CA MET A 69 4.96 -8.75 4.61
C MET A 69 5.86 -9.83 4.00
N ALA A 70 6.55 -10.59 4.86
CA ALA A 70 7.30 -11.76 4.44
C ALA A 70 6.36 -12.89 4.01
N ILE A 71 6.70 -13.56 2.92
CA ILE A 71 5.93 -14.67 2.33
C ILE A 71 6.85 -15.79 1.87
N GLY A 72 6.31 -17.00 1.71
CA GLY A 72 7.07 -18.11 1.14
C GLY A 72 7.29 -17.94 -0.37
N LEU A 73 8.23 -18.73 -0.91
CA LEU A 73 8.58 -18.68 -2.33
C LEU A 73 7.42 -19.08 -3.25
N ALA A 74 6.61 -20.06 -2.83
CA ALA A 74 5.44 -20.50 -3.57
C ALA A 74 4.37 -19.41 -3.64
N GLU A 75 4.12 -18.74 -2.51
CA GLU A 75 3.21 -17.60 -2.41
C GLU A 75 3.71 -16.43 -3.27
N ALA A 76 5.00 -16.12 -3.21
CA ALA A 76 5.62 -15.06 -4.00
C ALA A 76 5.40 -15.28 -5.50
N ASN A 77 5.60 -16.49 -6.01
CA ASN A 77 5.30 -16.82 -7.41
C ASN A 77 3.81 -16.66 -7.73
N GLY A 78 2.93 -17.07 -6.80
CA GLY A 78 1.48 -16.94 -6.93
C GLY A 78 1.01 -15.48 -7.09
N ILE A 79 1.74 -14.52 -6.51
CA ILE A 79 1.45 -13.08 -6.58
C ILE A 79 2.21 -12.40 -7.72
N ALA A 80 3.51 -12.69 -7.90
CA ALA A 80 4.38 -11.97 -8.83
C ALA A 80 3.98 -12.17 -10.30
N VAL A 81 3.68 -13.41 -10.70
CA VAL A 81 3.29 -13.74 -12.08
C VAL A 81 2.07 -12.94 -12.57
N PRO A 82 0.91 -12.96 -11.87
CA PRO A 82 -0.24 -12.17 -12.30
C PRO A 82 -0.03 -10.66 -12.12
N LEU A 83 0.77 -10.22 -11.13
CA LEU A 83 1.09 -8.81 -10.92
C LEU A 83 1.85 -8.23 -12.13
N GLN A 84 2.74 -9.02 -12.73
CA GLN A 84 3.46 -8.68 -13.96
C GLN A 84 2.60 -8.81 -15.22
N GLY A 85 1.35 -9.25 -15.11
CA GLY A 85 0.48 -9.51 -16.26
C GLY A 85 0.93 -10.68 -17.14
N VAL A 86 1.81 -11.54 -16.64
CA VAL A 86 2.33 -12.69 -17.39
C VAL A 86 1.31 -13.82 -17.37
N LYS A 87 0.96 -14.35 -18.54
CA LYS A 87 0.11 -15.53 -18.66
C LYS A 87 0.97 -16.80 -18.73
N PRO A 88 0.91 -17.69 -17.73
CA PRO A 88 1.68 -18.93 -17.76
C PRO A 88 1.14 -19.91 -18.81
N PRO A 89 1.98 -20.86 -19.31
CA PRO A 89 1.56 -21.85 -20.32
C PRO A 89 0.51 -22.83 -19.80
N ARG A 90 0.46 -23.04 -18.47
CA ARG A 90 -0.55 -23.83 -17.77
C ARG A 90 -1.11 -23.03 -16.59
N PRO A 91 -2.39 -23.21 -16.24
CA PRO A 91 -2.98 -22.53 -15.07
C PRO A 91 -2.21 -22.88 -13.78
N LEU A 92 -1.92 -21.86 -12.98
CA LEU A 92 -1.43 -22.02 -11.61
C LEU A 92 -2.59 -22.32 -10.66
N THR A 93 -2.29 -22.61 -9.40
CA THR A 93 -3.29 -22.95 -8.38
C THR A 93 -4.41 -21.91 -8.27
N HIS A 94 -4.06 -20.62 -8.17
CA HIS A 94 -5.07 -19.56 -8.09
C HIS A 94 -5.83 -19.37 -9.40
N ASP A 95 -5.24 -19.68 -10.57
CA ASP A 95 -5.97 -19.65 -11.86
C ASP A 95 -7.01 -20.77 -11.94
N LEU A 96 -6.69 -21.95 -11.40
CA LEU A 96 -7.64 -23.05 -11.24
C LEU A 96 -8.79 -22.65 -10.30
N ILE A 97 -8.51 -21.96 -9.19
CA ILE A 97 -9.54 -21.46 -8.27
C ILE A 97 -10.44 -20.43 -8.95
N MET A 98 -9.89 -19.50 -9.75
CA MET A 98 -10.70 -18.55 -10.52
C MET A 98 -11.60 -19.26 -11.52
N THR A 99 -11.07 -20.27 -12.21
CA THR A 99 -11.89 -21.11 -13.11
C THR A 99 -13.01 -21.81 -12.34
N LEU A 100 -12.74 -22.31 -11.13
CA LEU A 100 -13.77 -22.93 -10.29
C LEU A 100 -14.85 -21.94 -9.88
N PHE A 101 -14.48 -20.73 -9.44
CA PHE A 101 -15.43 -19.68 -9.07
C PHE A 101 -16.34 -19.33 -10.26
N ASP A 102 -15.75 -19.13 -11.45
CA ASP A 102 -16.51 -18.83 -12.67
C ASP A 102 -17.51 -19.94 -13.01
N ARG A 103 -17.09 -21.21 -12.93
CA ARG A 103 -17.94 -22.38 -13.22
C ARG A 103 -19.07 -22.58 -12.21
N LEU A 104 -18.86 -22.15 -10.97
CA LEU A 104 -19.86 -22.20 -9.91
C LEU A 104 -20.69 -20.91 -9.79
N HIS A 105 -20.48 -19.94 -10.69
CA HIS A 105 -21.13 -18.62 -10.64
C HIS A 105 -20.90 -17.88 -9.31
N VAL A 106 -19.70 -18.06 -8.75
CA VAL A 106 -19.20 -17.37 -7.57
C VAL A 106 -18.32 -16.21 -8.03
N SER A 107 -18.46 -15.05 -7.39
CA SER A 107 -17.60 -13.89 -7.65
C SER A 107 -16.82 -13.50 -6.40
N LEU A 108 -15.53 -13.23 -6.54
CA LEU A 108 -14.75 -12.59 -5.48
C LEU A 108 -15.19 -11.13 -5.36
N LYS A 109 -15.66 -10.72 -4.18
CA LYS A 109 -16.17 -9.36 -3.95
C LYS A 109 -15.11 -8.43 -3.40
N ARG A 110 -14.42 -8.87 -2.35
CA ARG A 110 -13.33 -8.12 -1.73
C ARG A 110 -12.43 -9.05 -0.93
N VAL A 111 -11.21 -8.58 -0.70
CA VAL A 111 -10.30 -9.16 0.29
C VAL A 111 -9.86 -8.11 1.28
N VAL A 112 -9.76 -8.49 2.56
CA VAL A 112 -9.38 -7.56 3.63
C VAL A 112 -8.31 -8.23 4.48
N ILE A 113 -7.13 -7.62 4.60
CA ILE A 113 -6.14 -7.98 5.62
C ILE A 113 -6.61 -7.31 6.92
N THR A 114 -7.04 -8.14 7.88
CA THR A 114 -7.85 -7.68 9.02
C THR A 114 -7.05 -7.46 10.29
N ASP A 115 -6.00 -8.26 10.50
CA ASP A 115 -5.25 -8.21 11.75
C ASP A 115 -3.82 -8.74 11.63
N LEU A 116 -3.01 -8.38 12.62
CA LEU A 116 -1.68 -8.90 12.89
C LEU A 116 -1.62 -9.30 14.37
N ARG A 117 -1.31 -10.56 14.67
CA ARG A 117 -1.20 -11.09 16.04
C ARG A 117 -0.03 -12.07 16.08
N ASP A 118 0.87 -11.89 17.04
CA ASP A 118 2.03 -12.77 17.22
C ASP A 118 2.81 -12.99 15.90
N ASP A 119 3.05 -11.90 15.17
CA ASP A 119 3.69 -11.87 13.83
C ASP A 119 2.96 -12.65 12.72
N ILE A 120 1.70 -13.05 12.95
CA ILE A 120 0.85 -13.72 11.98
C ILE A 120 -0.23 -12.76 11.47
N TYR A 121 -0.23 -12.56 10.15
CA TYR A 121 -1.25 -11.77 9.47
C TYR A 121 -2.48 -12.62 9.12
N TYR A 122 -3.66 -12.02 9.27
CA TYR A 122 -4.95 -12.63 8.96
C TYR A 122 -5.65 -11.87 7.84
N ALA A 123 -6.36 -12.59 6.97
CA ALA A 123 -7.17 -11.99 5.93
C ALA A 123 -8.54 -12.68 5.80
N LEU A 124 -9.50 -11.93 5.31
CA LEU A 124 -10.82 -12.43 4.94
C LEU A 124 -11.04 -12.27 3.45
N VAL A 125 -11.57 -13.32 2.84
CA VAL A 125 -12.02 -13.35 1.44
C VAL A 125 -13.54 -13.38 1.44
N THR A 126 -14.18 -12.37 0.81
CA THR A 126 -15.64 -12.34 0.67
C THR A 126 -16.02 -12.75 -0.75
N LEU A 127 -16.81 -13.81 -0.86
CA LEU A 127 -17.35 -14.34 -2.10
C LEU A 127 -18.86 -14.07 -2.16
N GLY A 128 -19.39 -13.85 -3.36
CA GLY A 128 -20.83 -13.73 -3.59
C GLY A 128 -21.33 -14.78 -4.57
N ALA A 129 -22.44 -15.43 -4.24
CA ALA A 129 -23.16 -16.39 -5.08
C ALA A 129 -24.67 -16.21 -4.90
N THR A 130 -25.41 -16.01 -6.00
CA THR A 130 -26.89 -16.02 -6.07
C THR A 130 -27.61 -15.42 -4.85
N GLY A 131 -27.41 -14.13 -4.59
CA GLY A 131 -28.11 -13.40 -3.51
C GLY A 131 -27.55 -13.63 -2.10
N SER A 132 -26.49 -14.41 -1.95
CA SER A 132 -25.79 -14.62 -0.67
C SER A 132 -24.33 -14.22 -0.76
N GLU A 133 -23.78 -13.76 0.37
CA GLU A 133 -22.35 -13.56 0.56
C GLU A 133 -21.83 -14.57 1.58
N MET A 134 -20.61 -15.06 1.34
CA MET A 134 -19.88 -15.88 2.28
C MET A 134 -18.50 -15.30 2.51
N THR A 135 -18.04 -15.32 3.75
CA THR A 135 -16.72 -14.86 4.14
C THR A 135 -15.90 -16.05 4.62
N LEU A 136 -14.68 -16.16 4.10
CA LEU A 136 -13.74 -17.22 4.41
C LEU A 136 -12.49 -16.63 5.06
N ASP A 137 -11.98 -17.33 6.08
CA ASP A 137 -10.63 -17.09 6.58
C ASP A 137 -9.60 -17.48 5.51
N ALA A 138 -8.56 -16.67 5.38
CA ALA A 138 -7.53 -16.87 4.38
C ALA A 138 -6.18 -16.31 4.88
N ARG A 139 -5.10 -16.91 4.39
CA ARG A 139 -3.78 -16.26 4.46
C ARG A 139 -3.79 -15.03 3.56
N PRO A 140 -3.15 -13.91 3.96
CA PRO A 140 -3.10 -12.72 3.12
C PRO A 140 -2.47 -12.96 1.75
N SER A 141 -1.44 -13.82 1.65
CA SER A 141 -0.80 -14.15 0.38
C SER A 141 -1.78 -14.75 -0.65
N ASP A 142 -2.63 -15.67 -0.20
CA ASP A 142 -3.67 -16.27 -1.05
C ASP A 142 -4.74 -15.25 -1.43
N ALA A 143 -5.18 -14.44 -0.46
CA ALA A 143 -6.17 -13.39 -0.67
C ALA A 143 -5.68 -12.35 -1.72
N ILE A 144 -4.43 -11.91 -1.62
CA ILE A 144 -3.79 -11.00 -2.59
C ILE A 144 -3.71 -11.66 -3.97
N ALA A 145 -3.24 -12.91 -4.05
CA ALA A 145 -3.11 -13.64 -5.32
C ALA A 145 -4.45 -13.81 -6.05
N LEU A 146 -5.55 -14.01 -5.32
CA LEU A 146 -6.90 -14.06 -5.88
C LEU A 146 -7.38 -12.68 -6.31
N ALA A 147 -7.16 -11.65 -5.49
CA ALA A 147 -7.62 -10.28 -5.76
C ALA A 147 -7.00 -9.69 -7.03
N ILE A 148 -5.70 -9.89 -7.23
CA ILE A 148 -4.99 -9.42 -8.44
C ILE A 148 -5.60 -10.07 -9.70
N ARG A 149 -5.89 -11.38 -9.66
CA ARG A 149 -6.47 -12.10 -10.81
C ARG A 149 -7.91 -11.68 -11.10
N ALA A 150 -8.72 -11.54 -10.06
CA ALA A 150 -10.10 -11.09 -10.16
C ALA A 150 -10.23 -9.59 -10.43
N LYS A 151 -9.13 -8.84 -10.37
CA LYS A 151 -9.09 -7.37 -10.48
C LYS A 151 -10.02 -6.67 -9.48
N VAL A 152 -10.02 -7.16 -8.24
CA VAL A 152 -10.74 -6.54 -7.14
C VAL A 152 -9.78 -5.86 -6.17
N PRO A 153 -10.20 -4.81 -5.44
CA PRO A 153 -9.34 -4.13 -4.50
C PRO A 153 -8.85 -5.06 -3.37
N VAL A 154 -7.59 -4.89 -2.99
CA VAL A 154 -7.05 -5.40 -1.72
C VAL A 154 -7.25 -4.30 -0.69
N LEU A 155 -7.89 -4.63 0.43
CA LEU A 155 -8.04 -3.71 1.56
C LEU A 155 -7.18 -4.14 2.75
N VAL A 156 -6.74 -3.16 3.53
CA VAL A 156 -5.98 -3.39 4.77
C VAL A 156 -6.55 -2.51 5.87
N GLU A 157 -6.86 -3.12 7.02
CA GLU A 157 -7.30 -2.41 8.22
C GLU A 157 -6.21 -1.47 8.76
N ASP A 158 -6.59 -0.28 9.21
CA ASP A 158 -5.63 0.70 9.77
C ASP A 158 -4.78 0.12 10.90
N ARG A 159 -5.38 -0.73 11.73
CA ARG A 159 -4.70 -1.42 12.84
C ARG A 159 -3.54 -2.29 12.37
N VAL A 160 -3.60 -2.83 11.15
CA VAL A 160 -2.55 -3.69 10.59
C VAL A 160 -1.33 -2.85 10.28
N PHE A 161 -1.52 -1.67 9.67
CA PHE A 161 -0.46 -0.70 9.47
C PHE A 161 0.14 -0.23 10.80
N ASP A 162 -0.70 0.05 11.80
CA ASP A 162 -0.25 0.55 13.10
C ASP A 162 0.63 -0.48 13.83
N LYS A 163 0.24 -1.77 13.78
CA LYS A 163 1.01 -2.87 14.37
C LYS A 163 2.29 -3.18 13.60
N ALA A 164 2.24 -3.15 12.27
CA ALA A 164 3.40 -3.46 11.42
C ALA A 164 4.43 -2.31 11.41
N GLY A 165 3.97 -1.05 11.48
CA GLY A 165 4.82 0.14 11.49
C GLY A 165 5.47 0.46 12.84
N GLY A 166 5.09 -0.26 13.90
CA GLY A 166 5.67 -0.11 15.25
C GLY A 166 7.05 -0.75 15.43
N GLY A 167 7.57 -1.43 14.41
CA GLY A 167 8.92 -2.01 14.41
C GLY A 167 9.91 -1.11 13.68
N ALA A 168 10.37 -0.05 14.34
CA ALA A 168 11.55 0.73 13.97
C ALA A 168 12.47 0.89 15.18
#